data_AF-A0A8S3SIF1-F1
#
_entry.id   AF-A0A8S3SIF1-F1
#
_cell.length_a   1.000
_cell.length_b   1.000
_cell.length_c   1.000
_cell.angle_alpha   90.00
_cell.angle_beta   90.00
_cell.angle_gamma   90.00
#
_symmetry.space_group_name_H-M   'P 1'
#
loop_
_entity.id
_entity.type
_entity.pdbx_description
1 polymer ?
#
loop_
_entity_poly.entity_id
_entity_poly.type
_entity_poly.pdbx_seq_one_letter_code
_entity_poly.pdbx_strand_id
1 'polypeptide(L)'
;MAPRFASGFWGIPTATIDWCEDNYSVTTYIAEFWNTISNFIFIIPSVAALYFAFIDHMDDRYKWCNGSVLTVGLGSWCFHMTLLYSMQLFDELPMIYGSAFLIYSQKYREARNIFIVATVTYAFGFFLWEIDQNFCGGLKLWRSEVLGPFAPIFELHAWWHLLAGTGTYLSVLYSAYLRSLVLGNKPEIKYWKKVWPYIRITNGKALT
;
A
#
# COMPACT_ATOMS: atom_id res chain seq x y z
N MET A 1 -32.45 4.83 12.55
CA MET A 1 -31.18 5.54 12.43
C MET A 1 -30.38 5.25 13.70
N ALA A 2 -29.48 4.26 13.65
CA ALA A 2 -28.66 3.83 14.79
C ALA A 2 -27.67 4.95 15.20
N PRO A 3 -27.21 5.01 16.46
CA PRO A 3 -26.36 6.12 16.89
C PRO A 3 -25.03 6.09 16.13
N ARG A 4 -24.65 7.25 15.57
CA ARG A 4 -23.51 7.47 14.65
C ARG A 4 -22.12 7.19 15.22
N PHE A 5 -21.98 6.67 16.44
CA PHE A 5 -20.69 6.44 17.08
C PHE A 5 -20.78 5.19 17.96
N ALA A 6 -20.49 4.02 17.40
CA ALA A 6 -20.13 2.87 18.22
C ALA A 6 -18.76 3.19 18.86
N SER A 7 -18.72 3.36 20.18
CA SER A 7 -17.46 3.55 20.91
C SER A 7 -16.69 2.24 20.91
N GLY A 8 -15.72 2.10 20.01
CA GLY A 8 -14.74 1.01 20.08
C GLY A 8 -13.62 1.32 21.06
N PHE A 9 -12.60 0.45 21.07
CA PHE A 9 -11.48 0.52 22.02
C PHE A 9 -10.72 1.86 22.00
N TRP A 10 -10.61 2.50 20.83
CA TRP A 10 -9.83 3.72 20.61
C TRP A 10 -10.58 5.03 20.89
N GLY A 11 -11.83 4.94 21.37
CA GLY A 11 -12.67 6.09 21.67
C GLY A 11 -13.54 6.51 20.49
N ILE A 12 -13.97 7.77 20.49
CA ILE A 12 -14.85 8.32 19.45
C ILE A 12 -13.98 8.70 18.23
N PRO A 13 -14.34 8.25 17.02
CA PRO A 13 -13.70 8.71 15.79
C PRO A 13 -13.63 10.23 15.70
N THR A 14 -12.45 10.75 15.37
CA THR A 14 -12.18 12.19 15.21
C THR A 14 -11.73 12.55 13.80
N ALA A 15 -11.47 11.55 12.96
CA ALA A 15 -11.14 11.74 11.56
C ALA A 15 -12.24 12.51 10.82
N THR A 16 -11.83 13.20 9.76
CA THR A 16 -12.75 13.98 8.92
C THR A 16 -13.53 13.11 7.93
N ILE A 17 -13.05 11.88 7.71
CA ILE A 17 -13.59 10.92 6.76
C ILE A 17 -13.72 9.56 7.47
N ASP A 18 -14.81 8.87 7.19
CA ASP A 18 -15.14 7.51 7.62
C ASP A 18 -15.52 6.74 6.35
N TRP A 19 -14.92 5.57 6.12
CA TRP A 19 -15.07 4.88 4.83
C TRP A 19 -16.30 3.95 4.82
N CYS A 20 -16.49 3.21 3.73
CA CYS A 20 -17.69 2.40 3.58
C CYS A 20 -17.70 1.12 4.44
N GLU A 21 -16.60 0.73 5.07
CA GLU A 21 -16.59 -0.43 5.97
C GLU A 21 -17.40 -0.13 7.25
N ASP A 22 -18.04 -1.14 7.85
CA ASP A 22 -18.75 -0.94 9.12
C ASP A 22 -17.80 -0.98 10.31
N ASN A 23 -17.80 0.09 11.08
CA ASN A 23 -16.91 0.29 12.22
C ASN A 23 -17.13 -0.73 13.34
N TYR A 24 -16.03 -1.35 13.78
CA TYR A 24 -15.94 -2.37 14.83
C TYR A 24 -16.84 -3.59 14.60
N SER A 25 -17.17 -3.88 13.34
CA SER A 25 -18.07 -4.99 12.95
C SER A 25 -17.45 -6.38 13.18
N VAL A 26 -16.12 -6.51 13.04
CA VAL A 26 -15.39 -7.78 13.24
C VAL A 26 -14.83 -7.89 14.66
N THR A 27 -14.32 -6.80 15.22
CA THR A 27 -13.70 -6.75 16.55
C THR A 27 -13.78 -5.35 17.14
N THR A 28 -13.82 -5.24 18.47
CA THR A 28 -13.88 -3.95 19.18
C THR A 28 -12.55 -3.19 19.18
N TYR A 29 -11.45 -3.83 18.78
CA TYR A 29 -10.10 -3.25 18.78
C TYR A 29 -9.70 -2.57 17.47
N ILE A 30 -10.36 -2.90 16.35
CA ILE A 30 -10.03 -2.41 15.01
C ILE A 30 -11.32 -1.87 14.39
N ALA A 31 -11.34 -0.58 14.06
CA ALA A 31 -12.53 0.07 13.52
C ALA A 31 -12.91 -0.50 12.15
N GLU A 32 -12.04 -0.37 11.15
CA GLU A 32 -12.27 -0.94 9.81
C GLU A 32 -11.31 -2.12 9.61
N PHE A 33 -11.80 -3.33 9.88
CA PHE A 33 -10.97 -4.53 9.94
C PHE A 33 -10.30 -4.87 8.61
N TRP A 34 -11.06 -4.92 7.52
CA TRP A 34 -10.56 -5.29 6.19
C TRP A 34 -9.67 -4.21 5.60
N ASN A 35 -10.03 -2.94 5.78
CA ASN A 35 -9.19 -1.80 5.41
C ASN A 35 -7.88 -1.80 6.22
N THR A 36 -7.90 -2.17 7.50
CA THR A 36 -6.68 -2.25 8.32
C THR A 36 -5.76 -3.38 7.85
N ILE A 37 -6.24 -4.63 7.75
CA ILE A 37 -5.35 -5.77 7.45
C ILE A 37 -4.85 -5.77 6.01
N SER A 38 -5.60 -5.18 5.07
CA SER A 38 -5.17 -5.07 3.67
C SER A 38 -3.88 -4.25 3.52
N ASN A 39 -3.58 -3.35 4.46
CA ASN A 39 -2.35 -2.56 4.49
C ASN A 39 -1.05 -3.36 4.70
N PHE A 40 -1.13 -4.64 5.09
CA PHE A 40 0.06 -5.49 5.13
C PHE A 40 0.75 -5.64 3.76
N ILE A 41 0.04 -5.38 2.67
CA ILE A 41 0.59 -5.32 1.31
C ILE A 41 1.65 -4.21 1.14
N PHE A 42 1.52 -3.10 1.86
CA PHE A 42 2.52 -2.04 1.87
C PHE A 42 3.66 -2.38 2.83
N ILE A 43 3.32 -2.95 3.99
CA ILE A 43 4.26 -3.15 5.10
C ILE A 43 5.24 -4.30 4.81
N ILE A 44 4.74 -5.50 4.53
CA ILE A 44 5.57 -6.72 4.47
C ILE A 44 6.60 -6.65 3.32
N PRO A 45 6.19 -6.33 2.06
CA PRO A 45 7.14 -6.24 0.96
C PRO A 45 8.15 -5.12 1.13
N SER A 46 7.75 -3.97 1.70
CA SER A 46 8.66 -2.83 1.93
C SER A 46 9.69 -3.13 3.02
N VAL A 47 9.30 -3.80 4.12
CA VAL A 47 10.25 -4.26 5.15
C VAL A 47 11.25 -5.24 4.56
N ALA A 48 10.79 -6.23 3.79
CA ALA A 48 11.67 -7.19 3.12
C ALA A 48 12.62 -6.50 2.13
N ALA A 49 12.11 -5.58 1.31
CA ALA A 49 12.90 -4.82 0.35
C ALA A 49 13.96 -3.94 1.03
N LEU A 50 13.62 -3.27 2.13
CA LEU A 50 14.57 -2.50 2.95
C LEU A 50 15.66 -3.40 3.51
N TYR A 51 15.29 -4.53 4.11
CA TYR A 51 16.25 -5.49 4.65
C TYR A 51 17.29 -5.91 3.60
N PHE A 52 16.84 -6.30 2.40
CA PHE A 52 17.76 -6.65 1.32
C PHE A 52 18.55 -5.44 0.79
N ALA A 53 17.94 -4.25 0.74
CA ALA A 53 18.63 -3.03 0.31
C ALA A 53 19.78 -2.65 1.25
N PHE A 54 19.63 -2.87 2.56
CA PHE A 54 20.71 -2.67 3.53
C PHE A 54 21.80 -3.73 3.39
N ILE A 55 21.45 -5.01 3.24
CA ILE A 55 22.42 -6.10 3.09
C ILE A 55 23.26 -5.97 1.82
N ASP A 56 22.62 -5.58 0.72
CA ASP A 56 23.31 -5.48 -0.58
C ASP A 56 23.92 -4.10 -0.82
N HIS A 57 23.94 -3.24 0.21
CA HIS A 57 24.45 -1.86 0.13
C HIS A 57 23.90 -1.10 -1.09
N MET A 58 22.60 -1.27 -1.35
CA MET A 58 21.93 -0.63 -2.46
C MET A 58 21.91 0.89 -2.27
N ASP A 59 21.72 1.60 -3.39
CA ASP A 59 21.63 3.06 -3.41
C ASP A 59 20.54 3.58 -2.46
N ASP A 60 20.85 4.67 -1.75
CA ASP A 60 19.98 5.21 -0.70
C ASP A 60 18.61 5.63 -1.22
N ARG A 61 18.48 6.01 -2.49
CA ARG A 61 17.16 6.36 -3.06
C ARG A 61 16.21 5.17 -2.98
N TYR A 62 16.70 3.95 -3.18
CA TYR A 62 15.85 2.75 -3.06
C TYR A 62 15.41 2.53 -1.61
N LYS A 63 16.30 2.78 -0.65
CA LYS A 63 15.97 2.71 0.78
C LYS A 63 14.91 3.76 1.14
N TRP A 64 15.10 5.01 0.70
CA TRP A 64 14.12 6.07 0.92
C TRP A 64 12.77 5.78 0.27
N CYS A 65 12.73 5.28 -0.97
CA CYS A 65 11.49 4.90 -1.64
C CYS A 65 10.71 3.84 -0.85
N ASN A 66 11.36 2.75 -0.44
CA ASN A 66 10.70 1.71 0.35
C ASN A 66 10.36 2.18 1.77
N GLY A 67 11.18 3.05 2.36
CA GLY A 67 10.90 3.71 3.63
C GLY A 67 9.63 4.53 3.56
N SER A 68 9.46 5.34 2.53
CA SER A 68 8.23 6.12 2.31
C SER A 68 7.00 5.23 2.13
N VAL A 69 7.09 4.16 1.33
CA VAL A 69 5.97 3.21 1.15
C VAL A 69 5.63 2.49 2.46
N LEU A 70 6.63 2.12 3.26
CA LEU A 70 6.42 1.55 4.59
C LEU A 70 5.72 2.55 5.52
N THR A 71 6.11 3.83 5.50
CA THR A 71 5.46 4.87 6.30
C THR A 71 3.99 5.04 5.92
N VAL A 72 3.66 5.06 4.62
CA VAL A 72 2.26 5.06 4.14
C VAL A 72 1.50 3.85 4.67
N GLY A 73 2.06 2.64 4.54
CA GLY A 73 1.41 1.42 5.01
C GLY A 73 1.14 1.41 6.52
N LEU A 74 2.09 1.89 7.34
CA LEU A 74 1.91 2.02 8.79
C LEU A 74 0.90 3.12 9.15
N GLY A 75 0.92 4.24 8.41
CA GLY A 75 -0.03 5.33 8.54
C GLY A 75 -1.46 4.88 8.30
N SER A 76 -1.71 4.31 7.13
CA SER A 76 -3.01 3.76 6.74
C SER A 76 -3.48 2.68 7.72
N TRP A 77 -2.60 1.73 8.11
CA TRP A 77 -2.93 0.71 9.10
C TRP A 77 -3.39 1.32 10.44
N CYS A 78 -2.66 2.30 10.97
CA CYS A 78 -3.03 3.00 12.20
C CYS A 78 -4.31 3.82 12.04
N PHE A 79 -4.52 4.45 10.88
CA PHE A 79 -5.72 5.23 10.60
C PHE A 79 -6.96 4.36 10.59
N HIS A 80 -7.01 3.31 9.77
CA HIS A 80 -8.17 2.42 9.68
C HIS A 80 -8.44 1.64 10.97
N MET A 81 -7.41 1.39 11.80
CA MET A 81 -7.60 0.77 13.10
C MET A 81 -8.32 1.70 14.09
N THR A 82 -8.06 3.00 14.03
CA THR A 82 -8.41 3.96 15.11
C THR A 82 -9.42 5.04 14.72
N LEU A 83 -9.48 5.43 13.44
CA LEU A 83 -10.24 6.56 12.91
C LEU A 83 -9.99 7.88 13.65
N LEU A 84 -8.74 8.09 14.09
CA LEU A 84 -8.31 9.32 14.74
C LEU A 84 -7.70 10.30 13.74
N TYR A 85 -7.99 11.60 13.88
CA TYR A 85 -7.46 12.64 12.99
C TYR A 85 -5.93 12.67 12.94
N SER A 86 -5.26 12.42 14.07
CA SER A 86 -3.79 12.34 14.11
C SER A 86 -3.25 11.18 13.27
N MET A 87 -3.97 10.05 13.22
CA MET A 87 -3.60 8.90 12.40
C MET A 87 -3.98 9.11 10.93
N GLN A 88 -5.07 9.83 10.64
CA GLN A 88 -5.42 10.28 9.29
C GLN A 88 -4.27 11.10 8.69
N LEU A 89 -3.71 12.06 9.45
CA LEU A 89 -2.52 12.82 9.00
C LEU A 89 -1.29 11.93 8.79
N PHE A 90 -1.14 10.87 9.60
CA PHE A 90 -0.04 9.91 9.43
C PHE A 90 -0.21 9.02 8.20
N ASP A 91 -1.43 8.87 7.67
CA ASP A 91 -1.69 8.22 6.38
C ASP A 91 -1.48 9.19 5.20
N GLU A 92 -2.20 10.31 5.19
CA GLU A 92 -2.29 11.20 4.03
C GLU A 92 -0.99 11.98 3.75
N LEU A 93 -0.30 12.47 4.79
CA LEU A 93 0.90 13.28 4.59
C LEU A 93 2.04 12.46 3.98
N PRO A 94 2.37 11.25 4.47
CA PRO A 94 3.37 10.40 3.82
C PRO A 94 3.03 10.02 2.38
N MET A 95 1.74 9.90 2.02
CA MET A 95 1.36 9.66 0.62
C MET A 95 1.80 10.80 -0.30
N ILE A 96 1.61 12.06 0.12
CA ILE A 96 1.99 13.24 -0.68
C ILE A 96 3.51 13.34 -0.81
N TYR A 97 4.23 13.34 0.32
CA TYR A 97 5.68 13.49 0.32
C TYR A 97 6.39 12.29 -0.32
N GLY A 98 5.90 11.08 -0.04
CA GLY A 98 6.39 9.84 -0.63
C GLY A 98 6.21 9.82 -2.15
N SER A 99 5.02 10.18 -2.65
CA SER A 99 4.76 10.23 -4.09
C SER A 99 5.67 11.22 -4.82
N ALA A 100 5.89 12.41 -4.24
CA ALA A 100 6.83 13.38 -4.81
C ALA A 100 8.25 12.83 -4.89
N PHE A 101 8.72 12.15 -3.84
CA PHE A 101 10.04 11.52 -3.82
C PHE A 101 10.16 10.36 -4.82
N LEU A 102 9.11 9.54 -4.95
CA LEU A 102 9.05 8.47 -5.93
C LEU A 102 9.20 9.04 -7.34
N ILE A 103 8.36 10.01 -7.71
CA ILE A 103 8.40 10.67 -9.02
C ILE A 103 9.79 11.24 -9.32
N TYR A 104 10.40 11.94 -8.36
CA TYR A 104 11.77 12.45 -8.50
C TYR A 104 12.80 11.33 -8.77
N SER A 105 12.60 10.16 -8.17
CA SER A 105 13.48 9.00 -8.31
C SER A 105 13.27 8.23 -9.62
N GLN A 106 12.11 8.35 -10.28
CA GLN A 106 11.79 7.67 -11.55
C GLN A 106 12.30 8.45 -12.78
N LYS A 107 13.61 8.50 -13.00
CA LYS A 107 14.20 9.27 -14.12
C LYS A 107 14.34 8.46 -15.43
N TYR A 108 14.12 7.15 -15.42
CA TYR A 108 14.52 6.27 -16.53
C TYR A 108 13.34 5.76 -17.36
N ARG A 109 13.40 5.95 -18.68
CA ARG A 109 12.32 5.66 -19.65
C ARG A 109 12.36 4.24 -20.25
N GLU A 110 13.38 3.46 -19.94
CA GLU A 110 13.79 2.31 -20.78
C GLU A 110 12.94 1.04 -20.66
N ALA A 111 12.06 0.90 -19.67
CA ALA A 111 11.13 -0.25 -19.57
C ALA A 111 9.68 0.17 -19.28
N ARG A 112 9.01 0.42 -20.40
CA ARG A 112 7.61 0.79 -20.51
C ARG A 112 6.64 -0.25 -19.92
N ASN A 113 6.93 -1.56 -20.03
CA ASN A 113 5.93 -2.60 -19.71
C ASN A 113 5.64 -2.74 -18.21
N ILE A 114 6.66 -2.76 -17.34
CA ILE A 114 6.45 -2.88 -15.89
C ILE A 114 5.81 -1.61 -15.34
N PHE A 115 6.23 -0.45 -15.84
CA PHE A 115 5.59 0.82 -15.51
C PHE A 115 4.11 0.82 -15.91
N ILE A 116 3.76 0.36 -17.12
CA ILE A 116 2.35 0.21 -17.55
C ILE A 116 1.59 -0.71 -16.60
N VAL A 117 2.13 -1.88 -16.24
CA VAL A 117 1.47 -2.80 -15.31
C VAL A 117 1.23 -2.13 -13.96
N ALA A 118 2.23 -1.44 -13.41
CA ALA A 118 2.10 -0.69 -12.16
C ALA A 118 1.01 0.40 -12.26
N THR A 119 1.02 1.19 -13.33
CA THR A 119 0.03 2.26 -13.56
C THR A 119 -1.38 1.71 -13.73
N VAL A 120 -1.57 0.66 -14.53
CA VAL A 120 -2.89 0.04 -14.75
C VAL A 120 -3.42 -0.59 -13.47
N THR A 121 -2.56 -1.26 -12.70
CA THR A 121 -2.95 -1.86 -11.41
C THR A 121 -3.41 -0.78 -10.43
N TYR A 122 -2.65 0.31 -10.33
CA TYR A 122 -3.01 1.44 -9.47
C TYR A 122 -4.31 2.12 -9.92
N ALA A 123 -4.46 2.38 -11.22
CA ALA A 123 -5.66 3.01 -11.79
C ALA A 123 -6.92 2.14 -11.59
N PHE A 124 -6.79 0.82 -11.70
CA PHE A 124 -7.89 -0.09 -11.41
C PHE A 124 -8.26 -0.09 -9.92
N GLY A 125 -7.26 -0.04 -9.03
CA GLY A 125 -7.52 0.16 -7.60
C GLY A 125 -8.29 1.46 -7.34
N PHE A 126 -7.87 2.56 -7.96
CA PHE A 126 -8.51 3.87 -7.79
C PHE A 126 -9.97 3.83 -8.25
N PHE A 127 -10.23 3.14 -9.35
CA PHE A 127 -11.60 2.91 -9.83
C PHE A 127 -12.46 2.12 -8.82
N LEU A 128 -11.92 1.10 -8.15
CA LEU A 128 -12.65 0.38 -7.10
C LEU A 128 -12.92 1.27 -5.88
N TRP A 129 -11.95 2.11 -5.49
CA TRP A 129 -12.13 3.12 -4.44
C TRP A 129 -13.25 4.10 -4.77
N GLU A 130 -13.32 4.59 -6.01
CA GLU A 130 -14.40 5.47 -6.45
C GLU A 130 -15.78 4.80 -6.36
N ILE A 131 -15.88 3.49 -6.68
CA ILE A 131 -17.14 2.75 -6.49
C ILE A 131 -17.49 2.68 -4.99
N ASP A 132 -16.51 2.42 -4.12
CA ASP A 132 -16.69 2.37 -2.66
C ASP A 132 -17.30 3.68 -2.14
N GLN A 133 -16.76 4.82 -2.59
CA GLN A 133 -17.23 6.15 -2.19
C GLN A 133 -18.64 6.47 -2.70
N ASN A 134 -18.88 6.24 -4.00
CA ASN A 134 -20.10 6.73 -4.64
C ASN A 134 -21.30 5.78 -4.46
N PHE A 135 -21.06 4.48 -4.24
CA PHE A 135 -22.11 3.45 -4.17
C PHE A 135 -22.19 2.74 -2.81
N CYS A 136 -21.67 3.36 -1.75
CA CYS A 136 -21.56 2.74 -0.43
C CYS A 136 -22.88 2.15 0.11
N GLY A 137 -24.00 2.88 -0.03
CA GLY A 137 -25.31 2.39 0.45
C GLY A 137 -25.74 1.07 -0.22
N GLY A 138 -25.45 0.92 -1.52
CA GLY A 138 -25.69 -0.33 -2.25
C GLY A 138 -24.73 -1.44 -1.82
N LEU A 139 -23.45 -1.14 -1.64
CA LEU A 139 -22.45 -2.10 -1.16
C LEU A 139 -22.81 -2.64 0.22
N LYS A 140 -23.20 -1.78 1.17
CA LYS A 140 -23.63 -2.20 2.52
C LYS A 140 -24.84 -3.13 2.46
N LEU A 141 -25.84 -2.83 1.62
CA LEU A 141 -27.00 -3.70 1.43
C LEU A 141 -26.61 -5.09 0.91
N TRP A 142 -25.70 -5.15 -0.07
CA TRP A 142 -25.23 -6.41 -0.63
C TRP A 142 -24.45 -7.23 0.41
N ARG A 143 -23.63 -6.57 1.24
CA ARG A 143 -22.91 -7.21 2.34
C ARG A 143 -23.86 -7.78 3.40
N SER A 144 -24.91 -7.04 3.79
CA SER A 144 -25.83 -7.46 4.85
C SER A 144 -26.86 -8.51 4.42
N GLU A 145 -27.39 -8.43 3.18
CA GLU A 145 -28.53 -9.25 2.75
C GLU A 145 -28.15 -10.44 1.85
N VAL A 146 -27.05 -10.36 1.10
CA VAL A 146 -26.80 -11.29 -0.02
C VAL A 146 -25.63 -12.24 0.22
N LEU A 147 -24.58 -11.80 0.91
CA LEU A 147 -23.26 -12.43 0.78
C LEU A 147 -22.75 -13.17 2.01
N GLY A 148 -23.34 -12.97 3.20
CA GLY A 148 -22.95 -13.66 4.43
C GLY A 148 -21.42 -13.72 4.61
N PRO A 149 -20.77 -14.90 4.59
CA PRO A 149 -19.31 -15.03 4.76
C PRO A 149 -18.47 -14.39 3.62
N PHE A 150 -19.07 -14.08 2.47
CA PHE A 150 -18.41 -13.45 1.32
C PHE A 150 -18.54 -11.92 1.30
N ALA A 151 -19.18 -11.31 2.31
CA ALA A 151 -19.26 -9.85 2.47
C ALA A 151 -17.91 -9.12 2.29
N PRO A 152 -16.76 -9.65 2.76
CA PRO A 152 -15.45 -8.98 2.60
C PRO A 152 -15.04 -8.71 1.14
N ILE A 153 -15.59 -9.46 0.17
CA ILE A 153 -15.28 -9.26 -1.26
C ILE A 153 -15.69 -7.86 -1.73
N PHE A 154 -16.71 -7.27 -1.11
CA PHE A 154 -17.22 -5.97 -1.48
C PHE A 154 -16.63 -4.82 -0.66
N GLU A 155 -15.63 -5.07 0.19
CA GLU A 155 -14.82 -4.01 0.83
C GLU A 155 -13.84 -3.44 -0.21
N LEU A 156 -14.36 -2.61 -1.11
CA LEU A 156 -13.62 -2.12 -2.28
C LEU A 156 -12.46 -1.19 -1.90
N HIS A 157 -12.58 -0.50 -0.76
CA HIS A 157 -11.47 0.26 -0.18
C HIS A 157 -10.29 -0.65 0.23
N ALA A 158 -10.54 -1.86 0.75
CA ALA A 158 -9.49 -2.82 1.04
C ALA A 158 -8.80 -3.33 -0.25
N TRP A 159 -9.57 -3.51 -1.33
CA TRP A 159 -9.00 -3.84 -2.65
C TRP A 159 -8.14 -2.72 -3.22
N TRP A 160 -8.51 -1.46 -2.97
CA TRP A 160 -7.68 -0.31 -3.29
C TRP A 160 -6.30 -0.42 -2.62
N HIS A 161 -6.22 -0.74 -1.33
CA HIS A 161 -4.92 -0.94 -0.66
C HIS A 161 -4.09 -2.03 -1.34
N LEU A 162 -4.69 -3.19 -1.63
CA LEU A 162 -4.00 -4.31 -2.28
C LEU A 162 -3.44 -3.92 -3.65
N LEU A 163 -4.22 -3.23 -4.46
CA LEU A 163 -3.85 -2.84 -5.82
C LEU A 163 -2.89 -1.65 -5.86
N ALA A 164 -3.16 -0.60 -5.08
CA ALA A 164 -2.29 0.57 -4.97
C ALA A 164 -0.93 0.19 -4.37
N GLY A 165 -0.92 -0.65 -3.33
CA GLY A 165 0.32 -1.16 -2.72
C GLY A 165 1.13 -2.03 -3.66
N THR A 166 0.49 -2.96 -4.36
CA THR A 166 1.16 -3.78 -5.38
C THR A 166 1.72 -2.91 -6.51
N GLY A 167 0.91 -2.01 -7.07
CA GLY A 167 1.33 -1.11 -8.15
C GLY A 167 2.49 -0.22 -7.73
N THR A 168 2.41 0.39 -6.55
CA THR A 168 3.47 1.25 -6.01
C THR A 168 4.75 0.45 -5.77
N TYR A 169 4.67 -0.73 -5.13
CA TYR A 169 5.83 -1.58 -4.88
C TYR A 169 6.53 -2.00 -6.17
N LEU A 170 5.77 -2.44 -7.19
CA LEU A 170 6.33 -2.78 -8.49
C LEU A 170 7.00 -1.59 -9.17
N SER A 171 6.42 -0.39 -9.04
CA SER A 171 6.99 0.87 -9.55
C SER A 171 8.33 1.21 -8.88
N VAL A 172 8.43 1.05 -7.55
CA VAL A 172 9.67 1.25 -6.79
C VAL A 172 10.74 0.23 -7.17
N LEU A 173 10.37 -1.05 -7.15
CA LEU A 173 11.25 -2.17 -7.50
C LEU A 173 11.86 -1.94 -8.89
N TYR A 174 11.02 -1.62 -9.86
CA TYR A 174 11.44 -1.38 -11.22
C TYR A 174 12.38 -0.17 -11.38
N SER A 175 12.09 0.93 -10.70
CA SER A 175 12.96 2.12 -10.69
C SER A 175 14.34 1.80 -10.12
N ALA A 176 14.38 0.98 -9.08
CA ALA A 176 15.63 0.53 -8.47
C ALA A 176 16.40 -0.42 -9.38
N TYR A 177 15.72 -1.32 -10.10
CA TYR A 177 16.35 -2.22 -11.06
C TYR A 177 17.10 -1.44 -12.14
N LEU A 178 16.43 -0.47 -12.78
CA LEU A 178 17.06 0.38 -13.79
C LEU A 178 18.20 1.22 -13.23
N ARG A 179 18.02 1.79 -12.03
CA ARG A 179 19.08 2.57 -11.38
C ARG A 179 20.31 1.71 -11.10
N SER A 180 20.13 0.47 -10.62
CA SER A 180 21.23 -0.47 -10.41
C SER A 180 21.97 -0.77 -11.70
N LEU A 181 21.27 -0.98 -12.83
CA LEU A 181 21.91 -1.17 -14.14
C LEU A 181 22.74 0.05 -14.57
N VAL A 182 22.20 1.26 -14.40
CA VAL A 182 22.91 2.51 -14.75
C VAL A 182 24.14 2.74 -13.88
N LEU A 183 24.11 2.28 -12.63
CA LEU A 183 25.27 2.30 -11.73
C LEU A 183 26.29 1.18 -12.03
N GLY A 184 26.09 0.37 -13.07
CA GLY A 184 26.99 -0.71 -13.46
C GLY A 184 26.85 -1.99 -12.63
N ASN A 185 25.84 -2.06 -11.75
CA ASN A 185 25.55 -3.27 -10.98
C ASN A 185 24.84 -4.31 -11.86
N LYS A 186 24.87 -5.58 -11.41
CA LYS A 186 24.09 -6.68 -12.01
C LYS A 186 22.92 -7.03 -11.08
N PRO A 187 21.78 -6.32 -11.18
CA PRO A 187 20.60 -6.65 -10.39
C PRO A 187 19.93 -7.91 -10.93
N GLU A 188 19.55 -8.81 -10.02
CA GLU A 188 18.71 -9.96 -10.28
C GLU A 188 17.39 -9.81 -9.52
N ILE A 189 16.27 -10.09 -10.18
CA ILE A 189 14.96 -10.18 -9.53
C ILE A 189 14.82 -11.59 -8.97
N LYS A 190 14.71 -11.69 -7.64
CA LYS A 190 14.41 -12.94 -6.92
C LYS A 190 13.02 -12.86 -6.32
N TYR A 191 12.44 -14.01 -5.99
CA TYR A 191 11.09 -14.08 -5.43
C TYR A 191 11.12 -14.60 -4.01
N TRP A 192 10.73 -13.77 -3.05
CA TRP A 192 10.61 -14.15 -1.65
C TRP A 192 9.35 -14.99 -1.48
N LYS A 193 9.52 -16.20 -0.92
CA LYS A 193 8.46 -17.22 -0.81
C LYS A 193 7.71 -17.49 -2.12
N LYS A 194 8.35 -17.29 -3.29
CA LYS A 194 7.74 -17.40 -4.63
C LYS A 194 6.61 -16.41 -4.95
N VAL A 195 6.36 -15.42 -4.09
CA VAL A 195 5.26 -14.46 -4.27
C VAL A 195 5.80 -13.06 -4.55
N TRP A 196 6.69 -12.56 -3.69
CA TRP A 196 7.09 -11.16 -3.72
C TRP A 196 8.43 -10.95 -4.44
N PRO A 197 8.46 -10.22 -5.57
CA PRO A 197 9.70 -9.96 -6.29
C PRO A 197 10.55 -8.92 -5.56
N TYR A 198 11.84 -9.17 -5.38
CA TYR A 198 12.79 -8.24 -4.77
C TYR A 198 14.11 -8.25 -5.53
N ILE A 199 14.86 -7.15 -5.45
CA ILE A 199 16.18 -7.04 -6.11
C ILE A 199 17.27 -7.58 -5.20
N ARG A 200 18.18 -8.35 -5.80
CA ARG A 200 19.48 -8.68 -5.24
C ARG A 200 20.56 -8.18 -6.18
N ILE A 201 21.61 -7.60 -5.61
CA ILE A 201 22.79 -7.26 -6.40
C ILE A 201 23.76 -8.43 -6.30
N THR A 202 23.98 -9.13 -7.42
CA THR A 202 25.11 -10.07 -7.50
C THR A 202 26.34 -9.25 -7.80
N ASN A 203 27.21 -9.07 -6.80
CA ASN A 203 28.50 -8.43 -6.98
C ASN A 203 29.34 -9.26 -7.97
N GLY A 204 29.21 -8.99 -9.27
CA GLY A 204 30.37 -9.08 -10.14
C GLY A 204 31.21 -7.87 -9.83
N LYS A 205 32.30 -8.03 -9.07
CA LYS A 205 33.40 -7.06 -9.14
C LYS A 205 33.72 -6.89 -10.63
N ALA A 206 33.28 -5.79 -11.24
CA ALA A 206 33.82 -5.36 -12.51
C ALA A 206 35.15 -4.67 -12.17
N LEU A 207 36.21 -5.21 -12.76
CA LEU A 207 37.59 -4.76 -12.66
C LEU A 207 37.73 -3.24 -12.75
N THR A 208 38.26 -2.63 -11.70
CA THR A 208 39.36 -1.63 -11.73
C THR A 208 40.01 -1.60 -10.36
#